data_AF-A0A9X5C6J4-F1
#
_entry.id   AF-A0A9X5C6J4-F1
#
_cell.length_a   1.000
_cell.length_b   1.000
_cell.length_c   1.000
_cell.angle_alpha   90.00
_cell.angle_beta   90.00
_cell.angle_gamma   90.00
#
_symmetry.space_group_name_H-M   'P 1'
#
loop_
_entity.id
_entity.type
_entity.pdbx_description
1 polymer ?
#
loop_
_entity_poly.entity_id
_entity_poly.type
_entity_poly.pdbx_seq_one_letter_code
_entity_poly.pdbx_strand_id
1 'polypeptide(L)'
;MIETLLLQYLNMEHADLSEIASLLFQIIHKLTADYRMDRDSLKIYLKEHMSEKIDRILNYINHYYYEPLSLTDVAAHFQVSETYLSLYFKKKTGQNFINYLNEVRIENAALELRGTDASITNIAMDSGFSTPSVLNRYFKKKYGITPSEYRKQIEESVKNDAMKIEKVEEVRKSLYDRIEKRIQDSAVKEVTINVRRGYIPWMNPNKIIDIGEASVVCEAAIQEHILFLREVLSIRYIRIWNLFSEKFMISTDFSGRNFNFESLDRILTFLYRIRFRFSWILENATE
;
A
#
# COMPACT_ATOMS: atom_id res chain seq x y z
N MET A 1 19.00 20.00 -53.01
CA MET A 1 17.67 20.58 -53.29
C MET A 1 17.48 21.92 -52.58
N ILE A 2 17.34 21.97 -51.24
CA ILE A 2 17.17 23.26 -50.53
C ILE A 2 18.42 24.14 -50.64
N GLU A 3 19.61 23.56 -50.47
CA GLU A 3 20.89 24.26 -50.62
C GLU A 3 21.12 24.77 -52.06
N THR A 4 20.70 23.97 -53.05
CA THR A 4 20.75 24.32 -54.48
C THR A 4 19.79 25.47 -54.83
N LEU A 5 18.58 25.45 -54.24
CA LEU A 5 17.59 26.52 -54.36
C LEU A 5 18.10 27.83 -53.73
N LEU A 6 18.74 27.75 -52.56
CA LEU A 6 19.34 28.89 -51.87
C LEU A 6 20.50 29.50 -52.67
N LEU A 7 21.37 28.67 -53.26
CA LEU A 7 22.47 29.14 -54.10
C LEU A 7 21.98 29.81 -55.40
N GLN A 8 20.91 29.30 -56.01
CA GLN A 8 20.29 29.96 -57.18
C GLN A 8 19.57 31.26 -56.82
N TYR A 9 18.87 31.30 -55.69
CA TYR A 9 18.17 32.51 -55.23
C TYR A 9 19.14 33.64 -54.84
N LEU A 10 20.32 33.30 -54.33
CA LEU A 10 21.35 34.28 -53.94
C LEU A 10 22.17 34.79 -55.14
N ASN A 11 22.29 34.02 -56.23
CA ASN A 11 22.95 34.44 -57.48
C ASN A 11 21.93 35.11 -58.43
N MET A 12 21.49 36.33 -58.09
CA MET A 12 20.37 37.01 -58.75
C MET A 12 20.58 37.46 -60.21
N GLU A 13 21.76 37.31 -60.82
CA GLU A 13 21.99 37.75 -62.21
C GLU A 13 21.64 36.71 -63.30
N HIS A 14 21.51 35.42 -62.95
CA HIS A 14 21.24 34.34 -63.91
C HIS A 14 20.23 33.28 -63.42
N ALA A 15 19.42 33.60 -62.42
CA ALA A 15 18.44 32.66 -61.88
C ALA A 15 17.28 32.44 -62.87
N ASP A 16 17.23 31.26 -63.51
CA ASP A 16 16.09 30.85 -64.32
C ASP A 16 14.90 30.51 -63.41
N LEU A 17 13.84 31.34 -63.50
CA LEU A 17 12.59 31.18 -62.77
C LEU A 17 11.97 29.79 -62.97
N SER A 18 12.15 29.18 -64.14
CA SER A 18 11.61 27.86 -64.48
C SER A 18 12.30 26.75 -63.68
N GLU A 19 13.61 26.90 -63.45
CA GLU A 19 14.42 25.95 -62.70
C GLU A 19 14.16 26.07 -61.19
N ILE A 20 14.02 27.30 -60.68
CA ILE A 20 13.57 27.56 -59.30
C ILE A 20 12.16 26.99 -59.07
N ALA A 21 11.23 27.22 -59.99
CA ALA A 21 9.88 26.68 -59.89
C ALA A 21 9.89 25.14 -59.88
N SER A 22 10.69 24.52 -60.74
CA SER A 22 10.87 23.06 -60.76
C SER A 22 11.40 22.52 -59.42
N LEU A 23 12.43 23.15 -58.86
CA LEU A 23 12.98 22.78 -57.55
C LEU A 23 11.95 22.95 -56.43
N LEU A 24 11.17 24.03 -56.45
CA LEU A 24 10.07 24.25 -55.49
C LEU A 24 9.00 23.17 -55.62
N PHE A 25 8.56 22.83 -56.83
CA PHE A 25 7.56 21.78 -57.04
C PHE A 25 8.08 20.41 -56.60
N GLN A 26 9.38 20.11 -56.80
CA GLN A 26 9.98 18.88 -56.30
C GLN A 26 10.06 18.84 -54.76
N ILE A 27 10.37 19.97 -54.10
CA ILE A 27 10.34 20.07 -52.63
C ILE A 27 8.91 19.85 -52.13
N ILE A 28 7.92 20.53 -52.71
CA ILE A 28 6.52 20.40 -52.35
C ILE A 28 6.04 18.96 -52.59
N HIS A 29 6.42 18.34 -53.70
CA HIS A 29 6.07 16.95 -53.99
C HIS A 29 6.64 16.00 -52.94
N LYS A 30 7.92 16.13 -52.56
CA LYS A 30 8.51 15.30 -51.49
C LYS A 30 7.86 15.53 -50.13
N LEU A 31 7.62 16.79 -49.76
CA LEU A 31 6.93 17.11 -48.51
C LEU A 31 5.49 16.57 -48.48
N THR A 32 4.78 16.62 -49.61
CA THR A 32 3.42 16.09 -49.69
C THR A 32 3.36 14.58 -49.86
N ALA A 33 4.38 13.94 -50.42
CA ALA A 33 4.48 12.48 -50.53
C ALA A 33 4.88 11.83 -49.20
N ASP A 34 5.84 12.41 -48.47
CA ASP A 34 6.38 11.83 -47.23
C ASP A 34 5.63 12.28 -45.96
N TYR A 35 4.96 13.44 -45.96
CA TYR A 35 4.28 14.01 -44.78
C TYR A 35 2.78 14.21 -44.97
N ARG A 36 2.13 13.35 -45.76
CA ARG A 36 0.68 13.37 -45.96
C ARG A 36 -0.06 12.91 -44.69
N MET A 37 -0.11 13.76 -43.67
CA MET A 37 -0.99 13.57 -42.52
C MET A 37 -2.43 13.80 -42.98
N ASP A 38 -3.25 12.76 -42.95
CA ASP A 38 -4.69 12.91 -43.12
C ASP A 38 -5.28 13.77 -41.97
N ARG A 39 -6.47 14.35 -42.16
CA ARG A 39 -7.09 15.24 -41.17
C ARG A 39 -7.39 14.59 -39.82
N ASP A 40 -7.58 13.28 -39.79
CA ASP A 40 -7.77 12.51 -38.57
C ASP A 40 -6.43 12.24 -37.86
N SER A 41 -5.37 11.95 -38.62
CA SER A 41 -3.99 11.91 -38.08
C SER A 41 -3.56 13.26 -37.48
N LEU A 42 -3.96 14.38 -38.07
CA LEU A 42 -3.70 15.72 -37.52
C LEU A 42 -4.51 16.00 -36.25
N LYS A 43 -5.75 15.50 -36.16
CA LYS A 43 -6.54 15.53 -34.92
C LYS A 43 -5.91 14.67 -33.83
N ILE A 44 -5.38 13.49 -34.17
CA ILE A 44 -4.74 12.57 -33.21
C ILE A 44 -3.45 13.22 -32.66
N TYR A 45 -2.58 13.71 -33.54
CA TYR A 45 -1.36 14.42 -33.16
C TYR A 45 -1.63 15.66 -32.29
N LEU A 46 -2.65 16.46 -32.64
CA LEU A 46 -3.08 17.58 -31.80
C LEU A 46 -3.71 17.10 -30.50
N LYS A 47 -4.38 15.96 -30.44
CA LYS A 47 -4.99 15.43 -29.21
C LYS A 47 -3.94 14.89 -28.24
N GLU A 48 -2.90 14.22 -28.76
CA GLU A 48 -1.76 13.67 -28.02
C GLU A 48 -0.80 14.76 -27.52
N HIS A 49 -0.42 15.74 -28.34
CA HIS A 49 0.40 16.85 -27.86
C HIS A 49 -0.36 17.85 -26.97
N MET A 50 -1.70 17.88 -27.04
CA MET A 50 -2.52 18.68 -26.13
C MET A 50 -2.80 17.96 -24.79
N SER A 51 -2.49 16.66 -24.63
CA SER A 51 -2.28 16.09 -23.29
C SER A 51 -0.91 16.50 -22.77
N GLU A 52 0.15 16.38 -23.57
CA GLU A 52 1.50 16.77 -23.13
C GLU A 52 1.60 18.27 -22.74
N LYS A 53 0.95 19.17 -23.48
CA LYS A 53 1.00 20.61 -23.17
C LYS A 53 0.30 20.94 -21.86
N ILE A 54 -0.87 20.33 -21.58
CA ILE A 54 -1.51 20.58 -20.29
C ILE A 54 -0.68 19.96 -19.16
N ASP A 55 -0.13 18.76 -19.35
CA ASP A 55 0.70 18.10 -18.33
C ASP A 55 1.95 18.94 -17.99
N ARG A 56 2.60 19.54 -19.00
CA ARG A 56 3.71 20.49 -18.76
C ARG A 56 3.27 21.72 -17.97
N ILE A 57 2.09 22.29 -18.27
CA ILE A 57 1.55 23.42 -17.52
C ILE A 57 1.25 23.02 -16.06
N LEU A 58 0.63 21.86 -15.85
CA LEU A 58 0.32 21.35 -14.51
C LEU A 58 1.61 21.06 -13.73
N ASN A 59 2.61 20.45 -14.36
CA ASN A 59 3.93 20.22 -13.74
C ASN A 59 4.63 21.52 -13.37
N TYR A 60 4.56 22.54 -14.23
CA TYR A 60 5.08 23.86 -13.92
C TYR A 60 4.40 24.45 -12.68
N ILE A 61 3.06 24.39 -12.62
CA ILE A 61 2.31 24.84 -11.43
C ILE A 61 2.71 24.06 -10.18
N ASN A 62 2.80 22.73 -10.27
CA ASN A 62 3.21 21.88 -9.15
C ASN A 62 4.66 22.11 -8.69
N HIS A 63 5.52 22.64 -9.54
CA HIS A 63 6.89 22.97 -9.18
C HIS A 63 7.03 24.36 -8.57
N TYR A 64 6.20 25.31 -8.98
CA TYR A 64 6.30 26.73 -8.58
C TYR A 64 5.08 27.21 -7.76
N TYR A 65 4.30 26.30 -7.17
CA TYR A 65 3.06 26.68 -6.46
C TYR A 65 3.30 27.60 -5.26
N TYR A 66 4.46 27.48 -4.59
CA TYR A 66 4.81 28.24 -3.39
C TYR A 66 5.16 29.71 -3.70
N GLU A 67 5.44 30.03 -4.96
CA GLU A 67 5.75 31.39 -5.40
C GLU A 67 4.47 32.19 -5.71
N PRO A 68 4.51 33.53 -5.77
CA PRO A 68 3.40 34.35 -6.26
C PRO A 68 3.19 34.13 -7.77
N LEU A 69 2.58 32.99 -8.13
CA LEU A 69 2.36 32.57 -9.50
C LEU A 69 1.02 33.07 -10.04
N SER A 70 1.05 33.87 -11.10
CA SER A 70 -0.14 34.35 -11.81
C SER A 70 -0.37 33.62 -13.13
N LEU A 71 -1.58 33.77 -13.68
CA LEU A 71 -1.89 33.24 -15.01
C LEU A 71 -1.01 33.91 -16.09
N THR A 72 -0.69 35.19 -15.91
CA THR A 72 0.21 35.97 -16.78
C THR A 72 1.59 35.36 -16.84
N ASP A 73 2.16 34.98 -15.69
CA ASP A 73 3.51 34.39 -15.62
C ASP A 73 3.55 33.05 -16.36
N VAL A 74 2.54 32.21 -16.18
CA VAL A 74 2.42 30.94 -16.88
C VAL A 74 2.21 31.15 -18.38
N ALA A 75 1.38 32.12 -18.78
CA ALA A 75 1.15 32.44 -20.18
C ALA A 75 2.44 32.91 -20.88
N ALA A 76 3.21 33.77 -20.21
CA ALA A 76 4.52 34.22 -20.69
C ALA A 76 5.53 33.06 -20.81
N HIS A 77 5.61 32.19 -19.79
CA HIS A 77 6.49 31.02 -19.80
C HIS A 77 6.22 30.09 -20.99
N PHE A 78 4.95 29.85 -21.31
CA PHE A 78 4.52 28.99 -22.41
C PHE A 78 4.32 29.73 -23.74
N GLN A 79 4.69 31.02 -23.82
CA GLN A 79 4.59 31.87 -25.02
C GLN A 79 3.18 31.87 -25.65
N VAL A 80 2.15 31.96 -24.82
CA VAL A 80 0.74 32.05 -25.24
C VAL A 80 0.07 33.29 -24.64
N SER A 81 -1.04 33.72 -25.22
CA SER A 81 -1.85 34.77 -24.60
C SER A 81 -2.56 34.26 -23.34
N GLU A 82 -2.75 35.13 -22.35
CA GLU A 82 -3.50 34.82 -21.13
C GLU A 82 -4.92 34.32 -21.42
N THR A 83 -5.59 34.96 -22.38
CA THR A 83 -6.96 34.58 -22.79
C THR A 83 -6.99 33.16 -23.34
N TYR A 84 -6.02 32.80 -24.19
CA TYR A 84 -5.88 31.44 -24.68
C TYR A 84 -5.63 30.47 -23.53
N LEU A 85 -4.68 30.78 -22.64
CA LEU A 85 -4.33 29.91 -21.53
C LEU A 85 -5.51 29.69 -20.58
N SER A 86 -6.26 30.73 -20.23
CA SER A 86 -7.45 30.64 -19.37
C SER A 86 -8.51 29.68 -19.92
N LEU A 87 -8.88 29.88 -21.20
CA LEU A 87 -9.87 29.04 -21.88
C LEU A 87 -9.36 27.60 -22.04
N TYR A 88 -8.09 27.47 -22.43
CA TYR A 88 -7.43 26.19 -22.62
C TYR A 88 -7.37 25.39 -21.31
N PHE A 89 -6.89 26.02 -20.23
CA PHE A 89 -6.74 25.41 -18.92
C PHE A 89 -8.08 24.95 -18.37
N LYS A 90 -9.11 25.80 -18.43
CA LYS A 90 -10.47 25.46 -17.97
C LYS A 90 -11.08 24.32 -18.80
N LYS A 91 -10.88 24.34 -20.13
CA LYS A 91 -11.36 23.27 -21.02
C LYS A 91 -10.70 21.93 -20.72
N LYS A 92 -9.43 21.94 -20.30
CA LYS A 92 -8.64 20.71 -20.06
C LYS A 92 -8.78 20.16 -18.63
N THR A 93 -8.82 21.04 -17.63
CA THR A 93 -8.85 20.63 -16.21
C THR A 93 -10.25 20.66 -15.60
N GLY A 94 -11.23 21.27 -16.29
CA GLY A 94 -12.56 21.51 -15.75
C GLY A 94 -12.65 22.68 -14.76
N GLN A 95 -11.52 23.26 -14.35
CA GLN A 95 -11.48 24.35 -13.37
C GLN A 95 -10.62 25.53 -13.82
N ASN A 96 -10.83 26.69 -13.19
CA ASN A 96 -9.99 27.86 -13.48
C ASN A 96 -8.61 27.70 -12.83
N PHE A 97 -7.63 28.42 -13.37
CA PHE A 97 -6.24 28.39 -12.92
C PHE A 97 -6.08 28.68 -11.41
N ILE A 98 -6.73 29.73 -10.91
CA ILE A 98 -6.61 30.15 -9.50
C ILE A 98 -7.16 29.08 -8.55
N ASN A 99 -8.24 28.41 -8.91
CA ASN A 99 -8.80 27.32 -8.11
C ASN A 99 -7.85 26.12 -8.09
N TYR A 100 -7.30 25.74 -9.26
CA TYR A 100 -6.32 24.66 -9.35
C TYR A 100 -5.06 24.97 -8.53
N LEU A 101 -4.49 26.16 -8.68
CA LEU A 101 -3.31 26.59 -7.93
C LEU A 101 -3.57 26.53 -6.41
N ASN A 102 -4.68 27.11 -5.95
CA ASN A 102 -5.02 27.04 -4.53
C ASN A 102 -5.27 25.60 -4.06
N GLU A 103 -5.81 24.74 -4.91
CA GLU A 103 -5.99 23.33 -4.59
C GLU A 103 -4.65 22.61 -4.35
N VAL A 104 -3.68 22.82 -5.24
CA VAL A 104 -2.31 22.32 -5.08
C VAL A 104 -1.68 22.85 -3.79
N ARG A 105 -1.83 24.15 -3.51
CA ARG A 105 -1.32 24.76 -2.27
C ARG A 105 -1.94 24.17 -1.00
N ILE A 106 -3.25 23.93 -1.00
CA ILE A 106 -3.94 23.31 0.15
C ILE A 106 -3.46 21.88 0.39
N GLU A 107 -3.27 21.09 -0.67
CA GLU A 107 -2.79 19.71 -0.53
C GLU A 107 -1.38 19.66 0.06
N ASN A 108 -0.49 20.55 -0.40
CA ASN A 108 0.84 20.67 0.19
C ASN A 108 0.80 21.13 1.65
N ALA A 109 -0.03 22.12 1.98
CA ALA A 109 -0.25 22.52 3.37
C ALA A 109 -0.77 21.36 4.25
N ALA A 110 -1.67 20.52 3.72
CA ALA A 110 -2.19 19.35 4.44
C ALA A 110 -1.11 18.26 4.65
N LEU A 111 -0.14 18.14 3.75
CA LEU A 111 1.02 17.27 3.94
C LEU A 111 1.93 17.81 5.05
N GLU A 112 2.24 19.11 5.04
CA GLU A 112 3.05 19.73 6.09
C GLU A 112 2.41 19.68 7.47
N LEU A 113 1.09 19.88 7.56
CA LEU A 113 0.33 19.78 8.80
C LEU A 113 0.41 18.38 9.43
N ARG A 114 0.56 17.33 8.60
CA ARG A 114 0.71 15.93 9.03
C ARG A 114 2.13 15.57 9.40
N GLY A 115 3.11 16.16 8.70
CA GLY A 115 4.51 15.75 8.80
C GLY A 115 5.36 16.62 9.72
N THR A 116 4.88 17.80 10.13
CA THR A 116 5.71 18.79 10.83
C THR A 116 4.95 19.55 11.92
N ASP A 117 5.71 20.06 12.88
CA ASP A 117 5.24 20.95 13.96
C ASP A 117 5.30 22.44 13.58
N ALA A 118 5.52 22.75 12.29
CA ALA A 118 5.62 24.13 11.81
C ALA A 118 4.35 24.93 12.16
N SER A 119 4.50 26.22 12.47
CA SER A 119 3.34 27.06 12.79
C SER A 119 2.40 27.17 11.57
N ILE A 120 1.09 27.31 11.80
CA ILE A 120 0.11 27.51 10.70
C ILE A 120 0.48 28.73 9.85
N THR A 121 1.11 29.73 10.47
CA THR A 121 1.62 30.90 9.76
C THR A 121 2.72 30.53 8.77
N ASN A 122 3.73 29.76 9.20
CA ASN A 122 4.82 29.35 8.33
C ASN A 122 4.29 28.47 7.19
N ILE A 123 3.47 27.47 7.52
CA ILE A 123 2.84 26.58 6.52
C ILE A 123 2.06 27.37 5.48
N ALA A 124 1.36 28.44 5.88
CA ALA A 124 0.67 29.30 4.92
C ALA A 124 1.65 29.97 3.95
N MET A 125 2.75 30.53 4.47
CA MET A 125 3.75 31.21 3.64
C MET A 125 4.51 30.23 2.75
N ASP A 126 4.93 29.08 3.29
CA ASP A 126 5.69 28.04 2.60
C ASP A 126 4.83 27.35 1.52
N SER A 127 3.51 27.27 1.74
CA SER A 127 2.54 26.80 0.73
C SER A 127 2.12 27.89 -0.28
N GLY A 128 2.71 29.08 -0.25
CA GLY A 128 2.45 30.16 -1.21
C GLY A 128 1.17 30.97 -0.98
N PHE A 129 0.58 30.92 0.21
CA PHE A 129 -0.51 31.82 0.59
C PHE A 129 0.05 33.14 1.13
N SER A 130 -0.56 34.26 0.73
CA SER A 130 -0.14 35.59 1.20
C SER A 130 -0.41 35.83 2.69
N THR A 131 -1.41 35.15 3.26
CA THR A 131 -1.74 35.25 4.69
C THR A 131 -2.33 33.94 5.22
N PRO A 132 -2.20 33.65 6.53
CA PRO A 132 -2.83 32.50 7.16
C PRO A 132 -4.35 32.49 7.05
N SER A 133 -4.97 33.68 7.00
CA SER A 133 -6.42 33.84 6.82
C SER A 133 -6.90 33.30 5.47
N VAL A 134 -6.11 33.46 4.41
CA VAL A 134 -6.43 32.92 3.08
C VAL A 134 -6.31 31.40 3.09
N LEU A 135 -5.24 30.86 3.67
CA LEU A 135 -5.10 29.41 3.88
C LEU A 135 -6.33 28.87 4.63
N ASN A 136 -6.67 29.43 5.80
CA ASN A 136 -7.80 28.99 6.62
C ASN A 136 -9.11 28.91 5.83
N ARG A 137 -9.42 29.94 5.02
CA ARG A 137 -10.64 29.99 4.22
C ARG A 137 -10.68 28.86 3.18
N TYR A 138 -9.58 28.68 2.44
CA TYR A 138 -9.48 27.68 1.40
C TYR A 138 -9.42 26.26 1.97
N PHE A 139 -8.67 26.05 3.04
CA PHE A 139 -8.56 24.78 3.74
C PHE A 139 -9.91 24.34 4.31
N LYS A 140 -10.63 25.24 4.99
CA LYS A 140 -11.99 24.96 5.50
C LYS A 140 -12.99 24.68 4.38
N LYS A 141 -12.86 25.35 3.23
CA LYS A 141 -13.68 25.05 2.06
C LYS A 141 -13.45 23.63 1.53
N LYS A 142 -12.21 23.12 1.59
CA LYS A 142 -11.84 21.79 1.07
C LYS A 142 -12.09 20.65 2.07
N TYR A 143 -11.65 20.81 3.32
CA TYR A 143 -11.71 19.76 4.34
C TYR A 143 -12.84 19.95 5.37
N GLY A 144 -13.61 21.04 5.31
CA GLY A 144 -14.70 21.34 6.25
C GLY A 144 -14.25 21.91 7.60
N ILE A 145 -12.97 21.77 7.95
CA ILE A 145 -12.37 22.20 9.23
C ILE A 145 -11.16 23.10 9.00
N THR A 146 -10.72 23.80 10.05
CA THR A 146 -9.52 24.65 10.00
C THR A 146 -8.23 23.83 10.01
N PRO A 147 -7.10 24.35 9.48
CA PRO A 147 -5.77 23.75 9.60
C PRO A 147 -5.40 23.32 11.03
N SER A 148 -5.70 24.16 12.02
CA SER A 148 -5.42 23.88 13.44
C SER A 148 -6.26 22.70 13.96
N GLU A 149 -7.54 22.65 13.63
CA GLU A 149 -8.42 21.53 13.98
C GLU A 149 -7.97 20.23 13.28
N TYR A 150 -7.58 20.33 12.00
CA TYR A 150 -7.07 19.21 11.23
C TYR A 150 -5.81 18.60 11.88
N ARG A 151 -4.83 19.43 12.25
CA ARG A 151 -3.64 18.97 12.99
C ARG A 151 -4.01 18.30 14.31
N LYS A 152 -4.89 18.92 15.10
CA LYS A 152 -5.32 18.38 16.38
C LYS A 152 -5.95 16.99 16.24
N GLN A 153 -6.78 16.77 15.23
CA GLN A 153 -7.39 15.46 14.97
C GLN A 153 -6.35 14.39 14.64
N ILE A 154 -5.29 14.75 13.89
CA ILE A 154 -4.19 13.84 13.59
C ILE A 154 -3.42 13.49 14.86
N GLU A 155 -3.05 14.49 15.66
CA GLU A 155 -2.36 14.25 16.94
C GLU A 155 -3.18 13.37 17.90
N GLU A 156 -4.50 13.58 17.96
CA GLU A 156 -5.41 12.74 18.74
C GLU A 156 -5.47 11.30 18.21
N SER A 157 -5.52 11.10 16.89
CA SER A 157 -5.49 9.76 16.29
C SER A 157 -4.19 9.02 16.60
N VAL A 158 -3.04 9.70 16.49
CA VAL A 158 -1.71 9.11 16.77
C VAL A 158 -1.59 8.74 18.25
N LYS A 159 -2.06 9.60 19.16
CA LYS A 159 -2.10 9.31 20.61
C LYS A 159 -2.99 8.10 20.92
N ASN A 160 -4.17 8.02 20.29
CA ASN A 160 -5.08 6.90 20.49
C ASN A 160 -4.49 5.57 20.00
N ASP A 161 -3.78 5.58 18.86
CA ASP A 161 -3.15 4.38 18.33
C ASP A 161 -1.93 3.96 19.17
N ALA A 162 -1.12 4.91 19.65
CA ALA A 162 -0.05 4.63 20.60
C ALA A 162 -0.58 4.02 21.91
N MET A 163 -1.70 4.54 22.43
CA MET A 163 -2.32 4.04 23.67
C MET A 163 -2.90 2.62 23.51
N LYS A 164 -3.41 2.27 22.33
CA LYS A 164 -3.82 0.89 22.03
C LYS A 164 -2.63 -0.07 22.06
N ILE A 165 -1.50 0.33 21.46
CA ILE A 165 -0.28 -0.50 21.42
C ILE A 165 0.25 -0.74 22.84
N GLU A 166 0.34 0.33 23.65
CA GLU A 166 0.81 0.22 25.04
C GLU A 166 -0.07 -0.72 25.88
N LYS A 167 -1.40 -0.63 25.72
CA LYS A 167 -2.36 -1.51 26.40
C LYS A 167 -2.22 -2.98 26.00
N VAL A 168 -1.88 -3.26 24.73
CA VAL A 168 -1.63 -4.64 24.26
C VAL A 168 -0.37 -5.22 24.92
N GLU A 169 0.69 -4.43 25.05
CA GLU A 169 1.93 -4.87 25.70
C GLU A 169 1.76 -5.06 27.21
N GLU A 170 0.96 -4.24 27.88
CA GLU A 170 0.60 -4.44 29.29
C GLU A 170 -0.17 -5.75 29.49
N VAL A 171 -1.16 -6.04 28.62
CA VAL A 171 -1.91 -7.30 28.66
C VAL A 171 -0.97 -8.48 28.43
N ARG A 172 -0.07 -8.42 27.44
CA ARG A 172 0.94 -9.46 27.19
C ARG A 172 1.77 -9.76 28.42
N LYS A 173 2.34 -8.72 29.04
CA LYS A 173 3.17 -8.86 30.24
C LYS A 173 2.40 -9.54 31.38
N SER A 174 1.15 -9.11 31.62
CA SER A 174 0.31 -9.72 32.65
C SER A 174 0.00 -11.21 32.40
N LEU A 175 -0.08 -11.63 31.14
CA LEU A 175 -0.30 -13.03 30.78
C LEU A 175 0.95 -13.87 31.03
N TYR A 176 2.14 -13.36 30.67
CA TYR A 176 3.41 -14.02 30.95
C TYR A 176 3.62 -14.23 32.46
N ASP A 177 3.41 -13.19 33.27
CA ASP A 177 3.56 -13.29 34.73
C ASP A 177 2.61 -14.33 35.34
N ARG A 178 1.38 -14.42 34.82
CA ARG A 178 0.38 -15.42 35.28
C ARG A 178 0.74 -16.85 34.86
N ILE A 179 1.33 -17.03 33.68
CA ILE A 179 1.79 -18.34 33.20
C ILE A 179 2.99 -18.80 34.05
N GLU A 180 3.98 -17.94 34.27
CA GLU A 180 5.19 -18.25 35.03
C GLU A 180 4.86 -18.63 36.48
N LYS A 181 4.00 -17.85 37.13
CA LYS A 181 3.52 -18.15 38.49
C LYS A 181 2.80 -19.50 38.56
N ARG A 182 2.00 -19.83 37.54
CA ARG A 182 1.27 -21.11 37.49
C ARG A 182 2.18 -22.30 37.20
N ILE A 183 3.29 -22.10 36.48
CA ILE A 183 4.34 -23.12 36.30
C ILE A 183 5.05 -23.38 37.63
N GLN A 184 5.38 -22.34 38.39
CA GLN A 184 6.00 -22.49 39.72
C GLN A 184 5.09 -23.18 40.74
N ASP A 185 3.79 -22.87 40.74
CA ASP A 185 2.81 -23.49 41.65
C ASP A 185 2.37 -24.90 41.22
N SER A 186 2.74 -25.33 40.02
CA SER A 186 2.50 -26.69 39.57
C SER A 186 3.57 -27.60 40.16
N ALA A 187 3.19 -28.54 41.02
CA ALA A 187 4.09 -29.56 41.54
C ALA A 187 4.68 -30.36 40.36
N VAL A 188 5.86 -29.96 39.89
CA VAL A 188 6.61 -30.69 38.87
C VAL A 188 7.03 -31.99 39.50
N LYS A 189 6.35 -33.08 39.13
CA LYS A 189 6.73 -34.42 39.53
C LYS A 189 7.90 -34.83 38.65
N GLU A 190 9.12 -34.60 39.12
CA GLU A 190 10.32 -35.05 38.45
C GLU A 190 10.35 -36.59 38.49
N VAL A 191 10.20 -37.25 37.35
CA VAL A 191 10.20 -38.71 37.24
C VAL A 191 11.54 -39.15 36.66
N THR A 192 12.45 -39.66 37.50
CA THR A 192 13.71 -40.25 37.05
C THR A 192 13.44 -41.65 36.48
N ILE A 193 13.47 -41.78 35.15
CA ILE A 193 13.29 -43.08 34.47
C ILE A 193 14.67 -43.68 34.18
N ASN A 194 15.00 -44.82 34.79
CA ASN A 194 16.26 -45.52 34.54
C ASN A 194 16.16 -46.34 33.25
N VAL A 195 16.75 -45.82 32.16
CA VAL A 195 16.71 -46.41 30.80
C VAL A 195 17.46 -47.73 30.68
N ARG A 196 18.22 -48.15 31.70
CA ARG A 196 18.99 -49.41 31.70
C ARG A 196 18.27 -50.58 32.37
N ARG A 197 17.15 -50.35 33.07
CA ARG A 197 16.28 -51.45 33.51
C ARG A 197 15.37 -51.82 32.36
N GLY A 198 15.42 -53.10 31.98
CA GLY A 198 14.70 -53.65 30.83
C GLY A 198 13.25 -53.19 30.76
N TYR A 199 12.82 -52.95 29.51
CA TYR A 199 11.45 -52.68 29.09
C TYR A 199 10.42 -53.19 30.09
N ILE A 200 9.78 -52.29 30.84
CA ILE A 200 8.55 -52.60 31.56
C ILE A 200 7.48 -52.56 30.46
N PRO A 201 6.90 -53.70 30.03
CA PRO A 201 5.82 -53.66 29.06
C PRO A 201 4.70 -52.83 29.64
N TRP A 202 4.23 -51.85 28.89
CA TRP A 202 3.11 -51.02 29.33
C TRP A 202 1.86 -51.91 29.39
N MET A 203 1.51 -52.41 30.58
CA MET A 203 0.46 -53.43 30.79
C MET A 203 -0.97 -52.88 30.70
N ASN A 204 -1.26 -51.97 29.77
CA ASN A 204 -2.63 -51.56 29.45
C ASN A 204 -2.75 -51.10 27.97
N PRO A 205 -2.57 -52.01 27.00
CA PRO A 205 -2.64 -51.70 25.56
C PRO A 205 -3.98 -51.09 25.11
N ASN A 206 -5.06 -51.22 25.91
CA ASN A 206 -6.40 -50.77 25.53
C ASN A 206 -6.77 -49.38 26.06
N LYS A 207 -5.81 -48.53 26.46
CA LYS A 207 -6.12 -47.22 27.08
C LYS A 207 -5.68 -46.01 26.27
N ILE A 208 -4.69 -46.13 25.38
CA ILE A 208 -4.16 -44.99 24.60
C ILE A 208 -4.12 -45.36 23.12
N ILE A 209 -4.51 -44.44 22.24
CA ILE A 209 -4.29 -44.53 20.80
C ILE A 209 -3.35 -43.42 20.35
N ASP A 210 -2.40 -43.76 19.48
CA ASP A 210 -1.58 -42.77 18.77
C ASP A 210 -2.26 -42.43 17.44
N ILE A 211 -2.60 -41.16 17.27
CA ILE A 211 -3.32 -40.66 16.08
C ILE A 211 -2.34 -40.05 15.07
N GLY A 212 -1.09 -39.82 15.47
CA GLY A 212 -0.11 -39.16 14.63
C GLY A 212 -0.08 -37.65 14.79
N GLU A 213 0.30 -36.96 13.71
CA GLU A 213 0.40 -35.50 13.66
C GLU A 213 -0.97 -34.84 13.84
N ALA A 214 -1.02 -33.73 14.59
CA ALA A 214 -2.26 -33.04 14.92
C ALA A 214 -3.09 -32.65 13.68
N SER A 215 -2.46 -32.38 12.53
CA SER A 215 -3.17 -31.93 11.32
C SER A 215 -4.14 -32.98 10.81
N VAL A 216 -3.84 -34.25 11.05
CA VAL A 216 -4.63 -35.40 10.62
C VAL A 216 -5.97 -35.46 11.37
N VAL A 217 -6.04 -34.88 12.58
CA VAL A 217 -7.28 -34.79 13.36
C VAL A 217 -8.31 -33.84 12.73
N CYS A 218 -7.89 -32.93 11.85
CA CYS A 218 -8.81 -32.07 11.11
C CYS A 218 -9.60 -32.82 10.02
N GLU A 219 -9.19 -34.03 9.64
CA GLU A 219 -9.83 -34.81 8.60
C GLU A 219 -11.03 -35.58 9.13
N ALA A 220 -12.20 -35.41 8.49
CA ALA A 220 -13.45 -36.02 8.93
C ALA A 220 -13.38 -37.56 9.00
N ALA A 221 -12.74 -38.19 8.00
CA ALA A 221 -12.56 -39.64 7.97
C ALA A 221 -11.77 -40.16 9.17
N ILE A 222 -10.76 -39.40 9.61
CA ILE A 222 -9.95 -39.74 10.78
C ILE A 222 -10.77 -39.53 12.06
N GLN A 223 -11.53 -38.44 12.17
CA GLN A 223 -12.43 -38.19 13.29
C GLN A 223 -13.44 -39.32 13.50
N GLU A 224 -14.05 -39.82 12.41
CA GLU A 224 -14.95 -40.97 12.45
C GLU A 224 -14.23 -42.24 12.92
N HIS A 225 -13.02 -42.48 12.42
CA HIS A 225 -12.21 -43.63 12.84
C HIS A 225 -11.87 -43.56 14.33
N ILE A 226 -11.52 -42.38 14.85
CA ILE A 226 -11.22 -42.17 16.28
C ILE A 226 -12.45 -42.45 17.14
N LEU A 227 -13.63 -41.97 16.70
CA LEU A 227 -14.89 -42.23 17.38
C LEU A 227 -15.21 -43.73 17.41
N PHE A 228 -15.06 -44.42 16.28
CA PHE A 228 -15.25 -45.86 16.18
C PHE A 228 -14.32 -46.64 17.12
N LEU A 229 -13.02 -46.34 17.08
CA LEU A 229 -12.03 -47.02 17.94
C LEU A 229 -12.30 -46.75 19.42
N ARG A 230 -12.77 -45.55 19.77
CA ARG A 230 -13.18 -45.25 21.14
C ARG A 230 -14.30 -46.17 21.61
N GLU A 231 -15.36 -46.30 20.82
CA GLU A 231 -16.54 -47.10 21.18
C GLU A 231 -16.18 -48.58 21.32
N VAL A 232 -15.37 -49.10 20.39
CA VAL A 232 -15.01 -50.52 20.34
C VAL A 232 -13.95 -50.90 21.37
N LEU A 233 -12.93 -50.06 21.56
CA LEU A 233 -11.74 -50.42 22.34
C LEU A 233 -11.68 -49.78 23.73
N SER A 234 -12.70 -49.00 24.13
CA SER A 234 -12.77 -48.31 25.44
C SER A 234 -11.53 -47.45 25.75
N ILE A 235 -10.94 -46.85 24.70
CA ILE A 235 -9.74 -46.02 24.79
C ILE A 235 -10.06 -44.79 25.65
N ARG A 236 -9.12 -44.42 26.53
CA ARG A 236 -9.28 -43.34 27.51
C ARG A 236 -8.37 -42.13 27.24
N TYR A 237 -7.31 -42.31 26.47
CA TYR A 237 -6.32 -41.28 26.14
C TYR A 237 -5.98 -41.32 24.65
N ILE A 238 -5.56 -40.17 24.14
CA ILE A 238 -5.15 -39.97 22.76
C ILE A 238 -3.76 -39.33 22.80
N ARG A 239 -2.83 -39.81 21.97
CA ARG A 239 -1.55 -39.16 21.69
C ARG A 239 -1.61 -38.49 20.32
N ILE A 240 -1.24 -37.23 20.31
CA ILE A 240 -1.11 -36.37 19.12
C ILE A 240 0.20 -35.59 19.29
N TRP A 241 0.96 -35.41 18.21
CA TRP A 241 2.19 -34.62 18.19
C TRP A 241 2.11 -33.46 17.19
N ASN A 242 3.04 -32.51 17.24
CA ASN A 242 3.12 -31.36 16.32
C ASN A 242 1.89 -30.42 16.31
N LEU A 243 1.27 -30.19 17.48
CA LEU A 243 0.11 -29.28 17.62
C LEU A 243 0.40 -27.82 17.21
N PHE A 244 1.66 -27.39 17.30
CA PHE A 244 2.13 -26.03 16.96
C PHE A 244 3.05 -26.03 15.74
N SER A 245 2.85 -26.94 14.78
CA SER A 245 3.68 -26.98 13.58
C SER A 245 3.37 -25.83 12.61
N GLU A 246 4.34 -25.50 11.74
CA GLU A 246 4.17 -24.50 10.69
C GLU A 246 3.01 -24.82 9.73
N LYS A 247 2.62 -26.10 9.61
CA LYS A 247 1.44 -26.52 8.81
C LYS A 247 0.14 -25.90 9.30
N PHE A 248 0.07 -25.55 10.58
CA PHE A 248 -1.07 -24.82 11.15
C PHE A 248 -0.95 -23.31 11.03
N MET A 249 0.13 -22.81 10.41
CA MET A 249 0.52 -21.40 10.48
C MET A 249 0.49 -20.93 11.94
N ILE A 250 1.12 -21.68 12.83
CA ILE A 250 1.39 -21.24 14.19
C ILE A 250 2.92 -21.20 14.29
N SER A 251 3.50 -20.05 13.96
CA SER A 251 4.95 -19.85 14.04
C SER A 251 5.37 -19.49 15.47
N THR A 252 6.55 -19.95 15.86
CA THR A 252 7.21 -19.59 17.12
C THR A 252 7.87 -18.21 17.08
N ASP A 253 7.79 -17.50 15.95
CA ASP A 253 8.42 -16.19 15.76
C ASP A 253 7.64 -15.04 16.44
N PHE A 254 6.46 -15.32 17.01
CA PHE A 254 5.59 -14.37 17.71
C PHE A 254 5.33 -13.06 16.96
N SER A 255 5.60 -13.01 15.66
CA SER A 255 5.64 -11.77 14.87
C SER A 255 4.25 -11.26 14.48
N GLY A 256 3.20 -11.94 14.94
CA GLY A 256 1.80 -11.54 14.75
C GLY A 256 1.24 -11.68 13.34
N ARG A 257 2.04 -12.16 12.36
CA ARG A 257 1.68 -12.02 10.94
C ARG A 257 1.06 -13.25 10.27
N ASN A 258 1.05 -14.43 10.90
CA ASN A 258 0.37 -15.61 10.37
C ASN A 258 0.02 -16.55 11.53
N PHE A 259 -1.08 -16.28 12.25
CA PHE A 259 -1.64 -17.23 13.21
C PHE A 259 -2.99 -17.74 12.71
N ASN A 260 -3.08 -19.02 12.35
CA ASN A 260 -4.36 -19.66 12.05
C ASN A 260 -4.79 -20.57 13.21
N PHE A 261 -5.47 -19.96 14.19
CA PHE A 261 -6.05 -20.68 15.32
C PHE A 261 -7.29 -21.51 14.94
N GLU A 262 -7.84 -21.39 13.73
CA GLU A 262 -9.05 -22.10 13.33
C GLU A 262 -8.85 -23.62 13.37
N SER A 263 -7.72 -24.10 12.86
CA SER A 263 -7.39 -25.53 12.88
C SER A 263 -7.17 -26.05 14.29
N LEU A 264 -6.49 -25.27 15.14
CA LEU A 264 -6.28 -25.61 16.55
C LEU A 264 -7.63 -25.68 17.30
N ASP A 265 -8.51 -24.71 17.06
CA ASP A 265 -9.83 -24.65 17.68
C ASP A 265 -10.74 -25.78 17.21
N ARG A 266 -10.67 -26.17 15.93
CA ARG A 266 -11.35 -27.36 15.39
C ARG A 266 -10.89 -28.64 16.08
N ILE A 267 -9.58 -28.81 16.26
CA ILE A 267 -9.02 -29.97 16.97
C ILE A 267 -9.50 -29.97 18.42
N LEU A 268 -9.31 -28.87 19.15
CA LEU A 268 -9.72 -28.76 20.56
C LEU A 268 -11.23 -28.93 20.74
N THR A 269 -12.04 -28.40 19.83
CA THR A 269 -13.50 -28.57 19.83
C THR A 269 -13.88 -30.04 19.61
N PHE A 270 -13.27 -30.70 18.62
CA PHE A 270 -13.49 -32.12 18.37
C PHE A 270 -13.12 -32.94 19.62
N LEU A 271 -11.93 -32.72 20.15
CA LEU A 271 -11.40 -33.36 21.36
C LEU A 271 -12.30 -33.10 22.60
N TYR A 272 -12.79 -31.88 22.79
CA TYR A 272 -13.72 -31.54 23.87
C TYR A 272 -15.06 -32.28 23.75
N ARG A 273 -15.64 -32.32 22.55
CA ARG A 273 -16.91 -33.02 22.28
C ARG A 273 -16.82 -34.50 22.61
N ILE A 274 -15.68 -35.13 22.32
CA ILE A 274 -15.45 -36.53 22.61
C ILE A 274 -15.10 -36.80 24.09
N ARG A 275 -15.00 -35.80 24.98
CA ARG A 275 -14.77 -36.00 26.44
C ARG A 275 -13.64 -36.98 26.80
N PHE A 276 -12.60 -37.10 25.98
CA PHE A 276 -11.40 -37.83 26.37
C PHE A 276 -10.68 -37.08 27.50
N ARG A 277 -9.96 -37.81 28.36
CA ARG A 277 -8.99 -37.16 29.28
C ARG A 277 -7.69 -37.00 28.51
N PHE A 278 -7.27 -35.76 28.28
CA PHE A 278 -6.09 -35.46 27.46
C PHE A 278 -4.80 -35.52 28.27
N SER A 279 -3.77 -36.13 27.69
CA SER A 279 -2.39 -36.00 28.11
C SER A 279 -1.60 -35.59 26.88
N TRP A 280 -1.07 -34.37 26.88
CA TRP A 280 -0.22 -33.88 25.80
C TRP A 280 1.22 -34.31 26.10
N ILE A 281 1.96 -34.71 25.07
CA ILE A 281 3.41 -34.80 25.15
C ILE A 281 3.90 -33.59 24.37
N LEU A 282 4.47 -32.62 25.08
CA LEU A 282 5.34 -31.62 24.47
C LEU A 282 6.62 -32.37 24.11
N GLU A 283 6.67 -32.93 22.90
CA GLU A 283 7.96 -33.28 22.33
C GLU A 283 8.66 -31.95 22.06
N ASN A 284 9.63 -31.62 22.90
CA ASN A 284 10.66 -30.68 22.50
C ASN A 284 11.21 -31.25 21.20
N ALA A 285 11.19 -30.43 20.14
CA ALA A 285 12.03 -30.67 18.98
C ALA A 285 13.47 -30.67 19.49
N THR A 286 13.96 -31.85 19.86
CA THR A 286 15.36 -32.08 20.18
C THR A 286 16.13 -32.10 18.88
N GLU A 287 17.00 -31.09 18.75
CA GLU A 287 18.24 -31.01 17.96
C GLU A 287 18.20 -31.38 16.47
#